data_AF-A0A1H7CUG3-F1
#
_entry.id   AF-A0A1H7CUG3-F1
#
_cell.length_a   1.000
_cell.length_b   1.000
_cell.length_c   1.000
_cell.angle_alpha   90.00
_cell.angle_beta   90.00
_cell.angle_gamma   90.00
#
_symmetry.space_group_name_H-M   'P 1'
#
loop_
_entity.id
_entity.type
_entity.pdbx_description
1 polymer ?
#
loop_
_entity_poly.entity_id
_entity_poly.type
_entity_poly.pdbx_seq_one_letter_code
_entity_poly.pdbx_strand_id
1 'polypeptide(L)'
;MIASAYTYDGATTSVRTNVGKARSYGGEASFTIRPVRPMTINFGVALLDTKVTAIEAITAAEKARLGNDLPFAPNMTLNGSIRYEFALNDRMTLTPQVDARYVDAYYGDLDNTAPVGDFALVNARIDLKIDQRWTVAGFVRNIADVDYTTGGSATQAFSGTPRTWGVSLGARF
;
A
#
# COMPACT_ATOMS: atom_id res chain seq x y z
N MET A 1 19.44 9.22 -8.12
CA MET A 1 20.28 10.42 -7.90
C MET A 1 20.05 10.89 -6.46
N ILE A 2 20.92 10.55 -5.51
CA ILE A 2 20.69 10.80 -4.06
C ILE A 2 21.68 11.85 -3.58
N ALA A 3 21.31 12.74 -2.67
CA ALA A 3 22.20 13.72 -2.04
C ALA A 3 22.58 13.29 -0.63
N SER A 4 23.88 13.21 -0.34
CA SER A 4 24.44 13.06 1.00
C SER A 4 25.24 14.31 1.35
N ALA A 5 24.91 14.96 2.45
CA ALA A 5 25.58 16.18 2.89
C ALA A 5 26.89 15.85 3.64
N TYR A 6 28.01 16.33 3.13
CA TYR A 6 29.34 16.25 3.74
C TYR A 6 29.88 17.66 3.98
N THR A 7 30.34 17.93 5.19
CA THR A 7 30.97 19.23 5.51
C THR A 7 32.46 19.15 5.21
N TYR A 8 32.91 19.85 4.19
CA TYR A 8 34.33 20.11 3.93
C TYR A 8 34.53 21.62 4.06
N ASP A 9 35.44 22.05 4.94
CA ASP A 9 35.80 23.46 5.14
C ASP A 9 34.60 24.40 5.41
N GLY A 10 33.68 23.97 6.27
CA GLY A 10 32.49 24.76 6.65
C GLY A 10 31.38 24.83 5.59
N ALA A 11 31.55 24.20 4.41
CA ALA A 11 30.53 24.10 3.37
C ALA A 11 29.89 22.70 3.36
N THR A 12 28.56 22.66 3.51
CA THR A 12 27.75 21.44 3.34
C THR A 12 27.68 21.08 1.86
N THR A 13 28.54 20.18 1.41
CA THR A 13 28.53 19.65 0.04
C THR A 13 27.58 18.47 -0.05
N SER A 14 26.58 18.54 -0.93
CA SER A 14 25.75 17.38 -1.27
C SER A 14 26.52 16.50 -2.25
N VAL A 15 27.24 15.48 -1.78
CA VAL A 15 27.80 14.44 -2.65
C VAL A 15 26.71 13.48 -3.02
N ARG A 16 26.51 13.30 -4.32
CA ARG A 16 25.50 12.41 -4.87
C ARG A 16 26.08 11.09 -5.32
N THR A 17 26.10 10.09 -4.44
CA THR A 17 26.62 8.77 -4.81
C THR A 17 25.51 7.96 -5.48
N ASN A 18 25.81 7.42 -6.66
CA ASN A 18 24.89 6.58 -7.39
C ASN A 18 24.93 5.17 -6.78
N VAL A 19 23.75 4.57 -6.56
CA VAL A 19 23.69 3.13 -6.34
C VAL A 19 24.01 2.50 -7.69
N GLY A 20 25.26 2.05 -7.85
CA GLY A 20 25.79 1.58 -9.14
C GLY A 20 24.87 0.57 -9.83
N LYS A 21 24.31 -0.39 -9.07
CA LYS A 21 23.28 -1.34 -9.56
C LYS A 21 22.31 -1.75 -8.45
N ALA A 22 21.07 -1.98 -8.85
CA ALA A 22 20.04 -2.60 -8.04
C ALA A 22 19.37 -3.75 -8.81
N ARG A 23 18.79 -4.68 -8.08
CA ARG A 23 18.05 -5.84 -8.61
C ARG A 23 16.66 -5.85 -7.99
N SER A 24 15.67 -6.21 -8.80
CA SER A 24 14.30 -6.43 -8.37
C SER A 24 13.75 -7.64 -9.11
N TYR A 25 13.34 -8.65 -8.35
CA TYR A 25 12.64 -9.82 -8.86
C TYR A 25 11.32 -9.96 -8.14
N GLY A 26 10.28 -10.39 -8.84
CA GLY A 26 8.99 -10.56 -8.22
C GLY A 26 8.03 -11.30 -9.12
N GLY A 27 6.87 -11.58 -8.54
CA GLY A 27 5.74 -12.14 -9.24
C GLY A 27 4.47 -11.51 -8.72
N GLU A 28 3.51 -11.33 -9.62
CA GLU A 28 2.18 -10.85 -9.27
C GLU A 28 1.14 -11.82 -9.83
N ALA A 29 0.06 -12.00 -9.08
CA ALA A 29 -1.09 -12.76 -9.52
C ALA A 29 -2.37 -12.05 -9.09
N SER A 30 -3.35 -12.04 -9.98
CA SER A 30 -4.68 -11.50 -9.71
C SER A 30 -5.75 -12.47 -10.17
N PHE A 31 -6.80 -12.58 -9.36
CA PHE A 31 -7.89 -13.52 -9.55
C PHE A 31 -9.21 -12.81 -9.35
N THR A 32 -10.14 -13.05 -10.27
CA THR A 32 -11.55 -12.69 -10.12
C THR A 32 -12.38 -13.96 -10.21
N ILE A 33 -13.12 -14.24 -9.15
CA ILE A 33 -13.92 -15.45 -9.00
C ILE A 33 -15.39 -15.04 -8.86
N ARG A 34 -16.28 -15.71 -9.60
CA ARG A 34 -17.74 -15.51 -9.51
C ARG A 34 -18.41 -16.84 -9.22
N PRO A 35 -18.44 -17.29 -7.95
CA PRO A 35 -19.01 -18.59 -7.59
C PRO A 35 -20.48 -18.70 -7.98
N VAL A 36 -21.20 -17.58 -7.87
CA VAL A 36 -22.58 -17.39 -8.35
C VAL A 36 -22.67 -16.02 -9.02
N ARG A 37 -23.66 -15.82 -9.90
CA ARG A 37 -23.84 -14.57 -10.65
C ARG A 37 -23.81 -13.28 -9.80
N PRO A 38 -24.48 -13.19 -8.63
CA PRO A 38 -24.47 -11.97 -7.83
C PRO A 38 -23.20 -11.78 -6.99
N MET A 39 -22.30 -12.77 -6.92
CA MET A 39 -21.12 -12.70 -6.08
C MET A 39 -19.86 -12.50 -6.93
N THR A 40 -19.06 -11.50 -6.59
CA THR A 40 -17.72 -11.31 -7.14
C THR A 40 -16.70 -11.27 -6.01
N ILE A 41 -15.66 -12.09 -6.14
CA ILE A 41 -14.50 -12.11 -5.27
C ILE A 41 -13.30 -11.68 -6.10
N ASN A 42 -12.51 -10.73 -5.60
CA ASN A 42 -11.21 -10.39 -6.17
C ASN A 42 -10.13 -10.70 -5.16
N PHE A 43 -8.99 -11.18 -5.64
CA PHE A 43 -7.80 -11.41 -4.84
C PHE A 43 -6.56 -11.05 -5.65
N GLY A 44 -5.58 -10.43 -5.01
CA GLY A 44 -4.31 -10.06 -5.60
C GLY A 44 -3.18 -10.31 -4.62
N VAL A 45 -2.04 -10.77 -5.15
CA VAL A 45 -0.79 -10.96 -4.43
C VAL A 45 0.35 -10.42 -5.27
N ALA A 46 1.27 -9.69 -4.66
CA ALA A 46 2.56 -9.36 -5.24
C ALA A 46 3.67 -9.75 -4.28
N LEU A 47 4.67 -10.45 -4.80
CA LEU A 47 5.88 -10.87 -4.10
C LEU A 47 7.07 -10.18 -4.74
N LEU A 48 8.01 -9.71 -3.92
CA LEU A 48 9.14 -8.91 -4.35
C LEU A 48 10.39 -9.27 -3.54
N ASP A 49 11.53 -9.40 -4.23
CA ASP A 49 12.88 -9.44 -3.66
C ASP A 49 13.66 -8.30 -4.32
N THR A 50 14.06 -7.31 -3.53
CA THR A 50 14.87 -6.19 -4.02
C THR A 50 16.18 -6.12 -3.29
N LYS A 51 17.26 -5.84 -4.02
CA LYS A 51 18.59 -5.71 -3.41
C LYS A 51 19.41 -4.66 -4.12
N VAL A 52 20.18 -3.90 -3.34
CA VAL A 52 21.31 -3.14 -3.86
C VAL A 52 22.44 -4.11 -4.18
N THR A 53 22.86 -4.18 -5.44
CA THR A 53 23.81 -5.21 -5.94
C THR A 53 25.18 -4.66 -6.32
N ALA A 54 25.31 -3.34 -6.53
CA ALA A 54 26.60 -2.69 -6.65
C ALA A 54 26.52 -1.24 -6.19
N ILE A 55 27.58 -0.76 -5.54
CA ILE A 55 27.73 0.62 -5.10
C ILE A 55 29.15 1.05 -5.43
N GLU A 56 29.28 2.21 -6.06
CA GLU A 56 30.57 2.90 -6.18
C GLU A 56 30.77 3.72 -4.91
N ALA A 57 31.16 3.04 -3.83
CA ALA A 57 31.24 3.64 -2.50
C ALA A 57 32.55 4.43 -2.33
N ILE A 58 32.43 5.65 -1.82
CA ILE A 58 33.55 6.51 -1.42
C ILE A 58 33.74 6.40 0.11
N THR A 59 32.67 6.07 0.85
CA THR A 59 32.70 5.91 2.31
C THR A 59 32.30 4.50 2.78
N ALA A 60 32.67 4.16 4.02
CA ALA A 60 32.24 2.89 4.64
C ALA A 60 30.71 2.82 4.81
N ALA A 61 30.06 3.95 5.09
CA ALA A 61 28.60 4.04 5.20
C ALA A 61 27.91 3.75 3.87
N GLU A 62 28.43 4.26 2.75
CA GLU A 62 27.90 3.93 1.42
C GLU A 62 28.10 2.45 1.08
N LYS A 63 29.26 1.88 1.43
CA LYS A 63 29.53 0.45 1.21
C LYS A 63 28.60 -0.46 2.01
N ALA A 64 28.18 -0.03 3.20
CA ALA A 64 27.28 -0.80 4.07
C ALA A 64 25.88 -1.03 3.48
N ARG A 65 25.48 -0.26 2.46
CA ARG A 65 24.20 -0.43 1.76
C ARG A 65 24.17 -1.61 0.79
N LEU A 66 25.31 -2.25 0.51
CA LEU A 66 25.36 -3.40 -0.39
C LEU A 66 24.58 -4.57 0.22
N GLY A 67 23.57 -5.08 -0.49
CA GLY A 67 22.67 -6.13 0.02
C GLY A 67 21.44 -5.62 0.78
N ASN A 68 21.32 -4.31 0.99
CA ASN A 68 20.11 -3.71 1.55
C ASN A 68 18.93 -3.82 0.56
N ASP A 69 17.74 -3.88 1.11
CA ASP A 69 16.48 -3.81 0.36
C ASP A 69 16.28 -2.40 -0.20
N LEU A 70 15.60 -2.31 -1.33
CA LEU A 70 15.21 -1.02 -1.89
C LEU A 70 14.12 -0.38 -1.02
N PRO A 71 14.12 0.96 -0.87
CA PRO A 71 13.08 1.64 -0.13
C PRO A 71 11.70 1.46 -0.76
N PHE A 72 10.67 1.40 0.08
CA PHE A 72 9.27 1.29 -0.33
C PHE A 72 8.96 0.05 -1.19
N ALA A 73 9.74 -1.02 -0.99
CA ALA A 73 9.61 -2.29 -1.69
C ALA A 73 9.25 -3.41 -0.71
N PRO A 74 8.01 -3.43 -0.16
CA PRO A 74 7.56 -4.52 0.70
C PRO A 74 7.66 -5.86 -0.04
N ASN A 75 8.16 -6.88 0.65
CA ASN A 75 8.40 -8.20 0.06
C ASN A 75 7.10 -8.91 -0.32
N MET A 76 6.00 -8.59 0.36
CA MET A 76 4.69 -9.11 0.04
C MET A 76 3.62 -8.04 0.21
N THR A 77 2.69 -7.99 -0.74
CA THR A 77 1.42 -7.27 -0.59
C THR A 77 0.27 -8.17 -1.01
N LEU A 78 -0.84 -8.07 -0.26
CA LEU A 78 -2.07 -8.80 -0.54
C LEU A 78 -3.23 -7.81 -0.61
N ASN A 79 -4.18 -8.06 -1.51
CA ASN A 79 -5.44 -7.35 -1.53
C ASN A 79 -6.58 -8.33 -1.85
N GLY A 80 -7.74 -8.12 -1.24
CA GLY A 80 -8.91 -8.94 -1.49
C GLY A 80 -10.19 -8.15 -1.35
N SER A 81 -11.23 -8.54 -2.09
CA SER A 81 -12.58 -8.00 -1.90
C SER A 81 -13.64 -9.05 -2.19
N ILE A 82 -14.73 -8.97 -1.45
CA ILE A 82 -15.94 -9.77 -1.67
C ILE A 82 -17.10 -8.79 -1.80
N ARG A 83 -17.84 -8.91 -2.90
CA ARG A 83 -19.05 -8.13 -3.19
C ARG A 83 -20.20 -9.06 -3.53
N TYR A 84 -21.39 -8.78 -3.02
CA TYR A 84 -22.60 -9.54 -3.33
C TYR A 84 -23.75 -8.60 -3.69
N GLU A 85 -24.44 -8.84 -4.80
CA GLU A 85 -25.59 -8.05 -5.26
C GLU A 85 -26.91 -8.71 -4.84
N PHE A 86 -27.60 -8.13 -3.85
CA PHE A 86 -28.93 -8.54 -3.45
C PHE A 86 -29.98 -7.73 -4.22
N ALA A 87 -30.67 -8.36 -5.17
CA ALA A 87 -31.88 -7.78 -5.77
C ALA A 87 -33.01 -7.80 -4.73
N LEU A 88 -33.35 -6.63 -4.17
CA LEU A 88 -34.44 -6.50 -3.20
C LEU A 88 -35.80 -6.53 -3.90
N ASN A 89 -35.86 -5.96 -5.11
CA ASN A 89 -36.98 -5.99 -6.06
C ASN A 89 -36.47 -5.50 -7.43
N ASP A 90 -37.38 -5.32 -8.39
CA ASP A 90 -37.06 -4.91 -9.77
C ASP A 90 -36.38 -3.53 -9.89
N ARG A 91 -36.46 -2.71 -8.84
CA ARG A 91 -35.96 -1.33 -8.80
C ARG A 91 -34.75 -1.15 -7.90
N MET A 92 -34.54 -2.06 -6.94
CA MET A 92 -33.58 -1.85 -5.86
C MET A 92 -32.58 -2.99 -5.73
N THR A 93 -31.30 -2.64 -5.69
CA THR A 93 -30.19 -3.57 -5.44
C THR A 93 -29.38 -3.09 -4.24
N LEU A 94 -29.26 -3.93 -3.22
CA LEU A 94 -28.37 -3.73 -2.08
C LEU A 94 -27.07 -4.49 -2.31
N THR A 95 -25.94 -3.81 -2.20
CA THR A 95 -24.63 -4.38 -2.49
C THR A 95 -23.66 -4.15 -1.33
N PRO A 96 -23.59 -5.08 -0.36
CA PRO A 96 -22.49 -5.09 0.60
C PRO A 96 -21.17 -5.50 -0.08
N GLN A 97 -20.10 -4.87 0.39
CA GLN A 97 -18.73 -5.20 0.06
C GLN A 97 -17.87 -5.17 1.32
N VAL A 98 -16.96 -6.12 1.43
CA VAL A 98 -15.81 -6.08 2.36
C VAL A 98 -14.55 -6.16 1.51
N ASP A 99 -13.54 -5.36 1.87
CA ASP A 99 -12.21 -5.44 1.27
C ASP A 99 -11.13 -5.45 2.35
N ALA A 100 -10.02 -6.09 2.02
CA ALA A 100 -8.87 -6.21 2.89
C ALA A 100 -7.58 -5.96 2.11
N ARG A 101 -6.59 -5.38 2.79
CA ARG A 101 -5.24 -5.17 2.26
C ARG A 101 -4.22 -5.50 3.33
N TYR A 102 -3.17 -6.20 2.95
CA TYR A 102 -1.97 -6.42 3.77
C TYR A 102 -0.74 -5.88 3.03
N VAL A 103 0.15 -5.25 3.79
CA VAL A 103 1.45 -4.79 3.33
C VAL A 103 2.47 -5.26 4.36
N ASP A 104 3.44 -6.05 3.91
CA ASP A 104 4.56 -6.50 4.74
C ASP A 104 5.47 -5.32 5.14
N ALA A 105 6.31 -5.51 6.14
CA ALA A 105 7.26 -4.50 6.56
C ALA A 105 8.26 -4.17 5.44
N TYR A 106 8.71 -2.92 5.41
CA TYR A 106 9.64 -2.43 4.39
C TYR A 106 10.47 -1.28 4.93
N TYR A 107 11.50 -0.86 4.21
CA TYR A 107 12.34 0.27 4.62
C TYR A 107 11.96 1.56 3.89
N GLY A 108 12.01 2.70 4.58
CA GLY A 108 11.82 4.03 3.97
C GLY A 108 13.08 4.61 3.34
N ASP A 109 14.24 3.98 3.58
CA ASP A 109 15.56 4.47 3.20
C ASP A 109 16.52 3.34 2.79
N LEU A 110 17.53 3.70 1.99
CA LEU A 110 18.53 2.76 1.45
C LEU A 110 19.53 2.27 2.50
N ASP A 111 19.65 2.97 3.62
CA ASP A 111 20.46 2.53 4.75
C ASP A 111 19.75 1.42 5.53
N ASN A 112 18.46 1.15 5.23
CA ASN A 112 17.60 0.21 5.93
C ASN A 112 17.62 0.47 7.45
N THR A 113 17.58 1.75 7.83
CA THR A 113 17.84 2.21 9.20
C THR A 113 16.82 1.66 10.19
N ALA A 114 15.53 1.73 9.84
CA ALA A 114 14.44 1.15 10.60
C ALA A 114 13.31 0.73 9.65
N PRO A 115 12.67 -0.42 9.88
CA PRO A 115 11.53 -0.84 9.07
C PRO A 115 10.30 0.01 9.42
N VAL A 116 9.53 0.34 8.39
CA VAL A 116 8.11 0.64 8.51
C VAL A 116 7.39 -0.69 8.75
N GLY A 117 6.69 -0.79 9.88
CA GLY A 117 5.98 -2.01 10.28
C GLY A 117 4.94 -2.46 9.27
N ASP A 118 4.64 -3.75 9.27
CA ASP A 118 3.58 -4.32 8.46
C ASP A 118 2.20 -3.89 8.97
N PHE A 119 1.20 -3.97 8.10
CA PHE A 119 -0.17 -3.66 8.49
C PHE A 119 -1.21 -4.39 7.65
N ALA A 120 -2.34 -4.70 8.30
CA ALA A 120 -3.53 -5.24 7.66
C ALA A 120 -4.71 -4.28 7.90
N LEU A 121 -5.41 -3.91 6.83
CA LEU A 121 -6.61 -3.07 6.90
C LEU A 121 -7.79 -3.83 6.34
N VAL A 122 -8.93 -3.70 7.02
CA VAL A 122 -10.22 -4.19 6.55
C VAL A 122 -11.18 -3.02 6.45
N ASN A 123 -11.92 -2.94 5.35
CA ASN A 123 -12.93 -1.93 5.08
C ASN A 123 -14.26 -2.59 4.71
N ALA A 124 -15.36 -1.87 4.90
CA ALA A 124 -16.67 -2.31 4.47
C ALA A 124 -17.47 -1.16 3.89
N ARG A 125 -18.34 -1.50 2.94
CA ARG A 125 -19.26 -0.58 2.27
C ARG A 125 -20.56 -1.28 1.97
N ILE A 126 -21.67 -0.56 2.06
CA ILE A 126 -22.97 -1.02 1.59
C ILE A 126 -23.53 0.05 0.65
N ASP A 127 -23.80 -0.34 -0.60
CA ASP A 127 -24.46 0.49 -1.60
C ASP A 127 -25.93 0.08 -1.74
N LEU A 128 -26.86 1.03 -1.78
CA LEU A 128 -28.25 0.84 -2.19
C LEU A 128 -28.48 1.60 -3.50
N LYS A 129 -28.70 0.85 -4.59
CA LYS A 129 -29.02 1.40 -5.91
C LYS A 129 -30.53 1.37 -6.13
N ILE A 130 -31.11 2.48 -6.59
CA ILE A 130 -32.56 2.63 -6.82
C ILE A 130 -32.80 3.11 -8.25
N ASP A 131 -33.67 2.42 -8.98
CA ASP A 131 -34.10 2.69 -10.36
C ASP A 131 -32.93 2.85 -11.35
N GLN A 132 -31.80 2.20 -11.05
CA GLN A 132 -30.52 2.35 -11.76
C GLN A 132 -29.97 3.79 -11.83
N ARG A 133 -30.60 4.76 -11.17
CA ARG A 133 -30.30 6.20 -11.24
C ARG A 133 -29.66 6.74 -9.98
N TRP A 134 -30.16 6.32 -8.82
CA TRP A 134 -29.71 6.81 -7.53
C TRP A 134 -28.86 5.76 -6.83
N THR A 135 -27.85 6.21 -6.09
CA THR A 135 -27.05 5.36 -5.21
C THR A 135 -26.86 6.07 -3.88
N VAL A 136 -27.28 5.43 -2.79
CA VAL A 136 -26.96 5.83 -1.42
C VAL A 136 -25.98 4.81 -0.88
N ALA A 137 -24.94 5.24 -0.18
CA ALA A 137 -24.02 4.29 0.42
C ALA A 137 -23.46 4.76 1.76
N GLY A 138 -23.24 3.80 2.64
CA GLY A 138 -22.46 3.98 3.86
C GLY A 138 -21.18 3.16 3.79
N PHE A 139 -20.11 3.65 4.41
CA PHE A 139 -18.85 2.93 4.50
C PHE A 139 -18.12 3.15 5.81
N VAL A 140 -17.24 2.20 6.14
CA VAL A 140 -16.23 2.28 7.18
C VAL A 140 -14.90 1.83 6.60
N ARG A 141 -13.86 2.62 6.84
CA ARG A 141 -12.46 2.29 6.51
C ARG A 141 -11.70 2.02 7.79
N ASN A 142 -10.76 1.09 7.74
CA ASN A 142 -9.98 0.63 8.90
C ASN A 142 -10.90 0.20 10.06
N ILE A 143 -11.74 -0.81 9.82
CA ILE A 143 -12.77 -1.30 10.76
C ILE A 143 -12.15 -1.70 12.10
N ALA A 144 -10.94 -2.28 12.08
CA ALA A 144 -10.27 -2.71 13.29
C ALA A 144 -9.60 -1.56 14.06
N ASP A 145 -9.59 -0.33 13.53
CA ASP A 145 -8.85 0.82 14.07
C ASP A 145 -7.37 0.52 14.32
N VAL A 146 -6.75 -0.09 13.31
CA VAL A 146 -5.31 -0.37 13.32
C VAL A 146 -4.57 0.96 13.25
N ASP A 147 -3.68 1.21 14.22
CA ASP A 147 -2.67 2.26 14.11
C ASP A 147 -1.50 1.70 13.29
N TYR A 148 -1.14 2.39 12.22
CA TYR A 148 -0.13 1.93 11.28
C TYR A 148 0.64 3.10 10.70
N THR A 149 1.86 2.82 10.22
CA THR A 149 2.75 3.81 9.63
C THR A 149 2.88 3.54 8.13
N THR A 150 2.81 4.59 7.32
CA THR A 150 2.91 4.49 5.84
C THR A 150 4.26 4.97 5.29
N GLY A 151 5.19 5.27 6.17
CA GLY A 151 6.51 5.78 5.81
C GLY A 151 7.11 6.58 6.97
N GLY A 152 8.38 6.91 6.87
CA GLY A 152 9.06 7.68 7.89
C GLY A 152 10.58 7.66 7.73
N SER A 153 11.25 8.24 8.70
CA SER A 153 12.68 8.15 8.91
C SER A 153 12.95 7.70 10.35
N ALA A 154 14.22 7.61 10.74
CA ALA A 154 14.59 7.28 12.13
C ALA A 154 13.98 8.21 13.20
N THR A 155 13.52 9.40 12.83
CA THR A 155 13.00 10.41 13.78
C THR A 155 11.57 10.86 13.49
N GLN A 156 10.94 10.38 12.41
CA GLN A 156 9.61 10.81 11.99
C GLN A 156 8.82 9.62 11.45
N ALA A 157 7.52 9.56 11.75
CA ALA A 157 6.61 8.56 11.22
C ALA A 157 5.39 9.25 10.61
N PHE A 158 4.94 8.74 9.46
CA PHE A 158 3.69 9.15 8.83
C PHE A 158 2.61 8.15 9.22
N SER A 159 1.73 8.55 10.14
CA SER A 159 0.59 7.72 10.54
C SER A 159 -0.40 7.56 9.40
N GLY A 160 -0.93 6.37 9.30
CA GLY A 160 -2.04 6.02 8.43
C GLY A 160 -3.36 6.63 8.89
N THR A 161 -4.38 6.50 8.06
CA THR A 161 -5.70 7.04 8.39
C THR A 161 -6.36 6.20 9.49
N PRO A 162 -6.88 6.83 10.57
CA PRO A 162 -7.61 6.12 11.61
C PRO A 162 -8.95 5.57 11.07
N ARG A 163 -9.68 4.82 11.90
CA ARG A 163 -11.03 4.37 11.54
C ARG A 163 -11.89 5.55 11.09
N THR A 164 -12.42 5.46 9.86
CA THR A 164 -13.17 6.55 9.23
C THR A 164 -14.52 6.05 8.72
N TRP A 165 -15.58 6.79 9.00
CA TRP A 165 -16.94 6.50 8.55
C TRP A 165 -17.39 7.55 7.54
N GLY A 166 -18.28 7.18 6.63
CA GLY A 166 -18.85 8.16 5.72
C GLY A 166 -20.09 7.67 5.00
N VAL A 167 -20.78 8.64 4.39
CA VAL A 167 -21.97 8.43 3.57
C VAL A 167 -21.77 9.14 2.24
N SER A 168 -22.27 8.56 1.15
CA SER A 168 -22.25 9.16 -0.18
C SER A 168 -23.61 9.04 -0.86
N LEU A 169 -24.02 10.07 -1.58
CA LEU A 169 -25.17 10.08 -2.48
C LEU A 169 -24.69 10.34 -3.90
N GLY A 170 -25.19 9.57 -4.87
CA GLY A 170 -24.90 9.72 -6.29
C GLY A 170 -26.17 9.64 -7.14
N ALA A 171 -26.17 10.38 -8.25
CA ALA A 171 -27.24 10.42 -9.23
C ALA A 171 -26.67 10.35 -10.65
N ARG A 172 -27.33 9.62 -11.54
CA ARG A 172 -27.01 9.58 -12.97
C ARG A 172 -28.23 10.01 -13.78
N PHE A 173 -28.01 10.94 -14.72
CA PHE A 173 -29.04 11.56 -15.57
C PHE A 173 -28.88 11.13 -17.02
#